data_AF-A0A1F8R747-F1
#
_entry.id   AF-A0A1F8R747-F1
#
_cell.length_a   1.000
_cell.length_b   1.000
_cell.length_c   1.000
_cell.angle_alpha   90.00
_cell.angle_beta   90.00
_cell.angle_gamma   90.00
#
_symmetry.space_group_name_H-M   'P 1'
#
loop_
_entity.id
_entity.type
_entity.pdbx_description
1 polymer ?
#
loop_
_entity_poly.entity_id
_entity_poly.type
_entity_poly.pdbx_seq_one_letter_code
_entity_poly.pdbx_strand_id
1 'polypeptide(L)'
;MEVVEHSDELWFLRVFCSSCHTRCLVAAIIREDSKPEVVTDLTEAELGKFRNADGIREEDLLEMHRFLKDFKGDVPGLFRPEQPG
;
A
#
# COMPACT_ATOMS: atom_id res chain seq x y z
N MET A 1 -20.84 6.37 17.51
CA MET A 1 -20.17 7.61 17.08
C MET A 1 -21.00 8.18 15.96
N GLU A 2 -21.24 9.49 15.97
CA GLU A 2 -22.08 10.17 14.99
C GLU A 2 -21.39 11.49 14.59
N VAL A 3 -21.44 11.83 13.30
CA VAL A 3 -20.97 13.14 12.80
C VAL A 3 -22.07 14.16 13.05
N VAL A 4 -21.75 15.21 13.80
CA VAL A 4 -22.68 16.30 14.12
C VAL A 4 -22.63 17.38 13.05
N GLU A 5 -21.41 17.76 12.66
CA GLU A 5 -21.16 18.80 11.68
C GLU A 5 -19.80 18.58 11.01
N HIS A 6 -19.70 19.07 9.78
CA HIS A 6 -18.47 19.09 9.00
C HIS A 6 -18.28 20.47 8.39
N SER A 7 -17.11 21.07 8.59
CA SER A 7 -16.72 22.35 8.00
C SER A 7 -15.26 22.29 7.56
N ASP A 8 -15.06 22.31 6.24
CA ASP A 8 -13.75 22.22 5.58
C ASP A 8 -12.96 20.95 5.96
N GLU A 9 -11.88 21.05 6.74
CA GLU A 9 -11.14 19.88 7.23
C GLU A 9 -11.55 19.45 8.65
N LEU A 10 -12.46 20.20 9.29
CA LEU A 10 -12.82 20.02 10.70
C LEU A 10 -14.15 19.25 10.84
N TRP A 11 -14.09 18.14 11.55
CA TRP A 11 -15.20 17.24 11.84
C TRP A 11 -15.57 17.32 13.30
N PHE A 12 -16.84 17.63 13.59
CA PHE A 12 -17.39 17.56 14.94
C PHE A 12 -18.12 16.24 15.15
N LEU A 13 -17.66 15.46 16.13
CA LEU A 13 -18.10 14.10 16.36
C LEU A 13 -18.70 13.97 17.76
N ARG A 14 -19.90 13.40 17.85
CA ARG A 14 -20.49 12.98 19.11
C ARG A 14 -20.03 11.56 19.41
N VAL A 15 -19.28 11.41 20.50
CA VAL A 15 -18.74 10.12 20.93
C VAL A 15 -19.38 9.71 22.24
N PHE A 16 -19.80 8.45 22.30
CA PHE A 16 -20.30 7.80 23.49
C PHE A 16 -19.43 6.57 23.77
N CYS A 17 -18.82 6.53 24.95
CA CYS A 17 -18.08 5.36 25.39
C CYS A 17 -19.04 4.39 26.08
N SER A 18 -19.18 3.17 25.56
CA SER A 18 -20.02 2.14 26.17
C SER A 18 -19.48 1.60 27.49
N SER A 19 -18.17 1.74 27.75
CA SER A 19 -17.52 1.18 28.95
C SER A 19 -17.57 2.10 30.16
N CYS A 20 -17.43 3.43 29.96
CA CYS A 20 -17.47 4.42 31.03
C CYS A 20 -18.66 5.38 30.94
N HIS A 21 -19.53 5.21 29.94
CA HIS A 21 -20.74 6.02 29.68
C HIS A 21 -20.50 7.52 29.45
N THR A 22 -19.25 7.96 29.32
CA THR A 22 -18.91 9.34 28.98
C THR A 22 -19.45 9.72 27.61
N ARG A 23 -20.04 10.92 27.52
CA ARG A 23 -20.44 11.59 26.28
C ARG A 23 -19.53 12.79 26.08
N CYS A 24 -18.86 12.87 24.94
CA CYS A 24 -18.01 13.99 24.59
C CYS A 24 -18.27 14.46 23.15
N LEU A 25 -17.95 15.73 22.92
CA LEU A 25 -17.86 16.32 21.60
C LEU A 25 -16.38 16.39 21.23
N VAL A 26 -16.00 15.80 20.11
CA VAL A 26 -14.64 15.76 19.60
C VAL A 26 -14.57 16.61 18.34
N ALA A 27 -13.64 17.54 18.27
CA ALA A 27 -13.26 18.20 17.02
C ALA A 27 -12.02 17.48 16.47
N ALA A 28 -12.14 16.91 15.27
CA ALA A 28 -11.07 16.15 14.62
C ALA A 28 -10.76 16.74 13.25
N ILE A 29 -9.49 16.68 12.86
CA ILE A 29 -9.07 16.97 11.48
C ILE A 29 -8.83 15.62 10.81
N ILE A 30 -9.65 15.30 9.80
CA ILE A 30 -9.49 14.08 9.02
C ILE A 30 -8.84 14.49 7.71
N ARG A 31 -7.54 14.19 7.58
CA ARG A 31 -6.85 14.33 6.30
C ARG A 31 -7.21 13.10 5.49
N GLU A 32 -7.99 13.27 4.42
CA GLU A 32 -8.10 12.24 3.39
C GLU A 32 -6.69 12.03 2.84
N ASP A 33 -6.12 10.91 3.27
CA ASP A 33 -4.88 10.28 2.84
C ASP A 33 -4.12 11.10 1.79
N SER A 34 -3.07 11.80 2.23
CA SER A 34 -1.91 11.90 1.35
C SER A 34 -1.51 10.47 1.07
N LYS A 35 -2.03 9.87 -0.01
CA LYS A 35 -1.49 8.62 -0.53
C LYS A 35 0.02 8.82 -0.50
N PRO A 36 0.76 7.96 0.22
CA PRO A 36 2.20 8.12 0.31
C PRO A 36 2.70 8.30 -1.12
N GLU A 37 3.41 9.40 -1.36
CA GLU A 37 4.00 9.65 -2.67
C GLU A 37 4.78 8.39 -3.01
N VAL A 38 4.42 7.75 -4.12
CA VAL A 38 5.05 6.51 -4.52
C VAL A 38 6.48 6.87 -4.90
N VAL A 39 7.41 6.71 -3.97
CA VAL A 39 8.84 6.92 -4.21
C VAL A 39 9.32 5.75 -5.05
N THR A 40 9.39 5.97 -6.36
CA THR A 40 9.88 5.03 -7.35
C THR A 40 10.84 5.73 -8.30
N ASP A 41 11.82 4.99 -8.79
CA ASP A 41 12.74 5.39 -9.85
C ASP A 41 12.10 5.34 -11.25
N LEU A 42 10.88 4.82 -11.37
CA LEU A 42 10.14 4.75 -12.62
C LEU A 42 9.58 6.12 -13.03
N THR A 43 9.72 6.44 -14.32
CA THR A 43 8.97 7.55 -14.93
C THR A 43 7.47 7.26 -14.96
N GLU A 44 6.63 8.29 -15.11
CA GLU A 44 5.17 8.12 -15.23
C GLU A 44 4.78 7.14 -16.36
N ALA A 45 5.50 7.20 -17.48
CA ALA A 45 5.27 6.31 -18.61
C ALA A 45 5.60 4.85 -18.29
N GLU A 46 6.63 4.60 -17.48
CA GLU A 46 7.00 3.25 -17.04
C GLU A 46 6.05 2.73 -15.98
N LEU A 47 5.66 3.57 -15.02
CA LEU A 47 4.63 3.23 -14.04
C LEU A 47 3.31 2.84 -14.71
N GLY A 48 2.96 3.55 -15.80
CA GLY A 48 1.80 3.23 -16.64
C GLY A 48 1.81 1.82 -17.23
N LYS A 49 2.98 1.23 -17.49
CA LYS A 49 3.11 -0.16 -17.99
C LYS A 49 2.69 -1.19 -16.94
N PHE A 50 2.85 -0.85 -15.66
CA PHE A 50 2.56 -1.74 -14.52
C PHE A 50 1.21 -1.45 -13.87
N ARG A 51 0.41 -0.50 -14.40
CA ARG A 51 -0.89 -0.12 -13.84
C ARG A 51 -1.85 -1.31 -13.64
N ASN A 52 -1.74 -2.32 -14.49
CA ASN A 52 -2.56 -3.53 -14.44
C ASN A 52 -1.75 -4.78 -14.02
N ALA A 53 -0.51 -4.61 -13.60
CA ALA A 53 0.25 -5.72 -13.05
C ALA A 53 -0.33 -6.06 -11.68
N ASP A 54 -0.51 -7.35 -11.41
CA ASP A 54 -0.83 -7.79 -10.06
C ASP A 54 0.34 -7.40 -9.14
N GLY A 55 0.01 -6.95 -7.92
CA GLY A 55 1.02 -6.70 -6.91
C GLY A 55 1.76 -7.98 -6.52
N ILE A 56 2.94 -7.85 -5.93
CA ILE A 56 3.72 -8.99 -5.44
C ILE A 56 2.89 -9.78 -4.42
N ARG A 57 2.73 -11.08 -4.67
CA ARG A 57 1.97 -12.02 -3.84
C ARG A 57 2.89 -12.90 -3.00
N GLU A 58 2.29 -13.64 -2.07
CA GLU A 58 3.02 -14.61 -1.23
C GLU A 58 3.71 -15.69 -2.08
N GLU A 59 3.08 -16.11 -3.17
CA GLU A 59 3.64 -17.11 -4.07
C GLU A 59 4.95 -16.63 -4.73
N ASP A 60 4.99 -15.37 -5.16
CA ASP A 60 6.16 -14.75 -5.78
C ASP A 60 7.35 -14.72 -4.80
N LEU A 61 7.10 -14.45 -3.52
CA LEU A 61 8.13 -14.43 -2.48
C LEU A 61 8.70 -15.83 -2.23
N LEU A 62 7.85 -16.85 -2.21
CA LEU A 62 8.28 -18.24 -2.03
C LEU A 62 9.10 -18.72 -3.22
N GLU A 63 8.71 -18.35 -4.44
CA GLU A 63 9.47 -18.66 -5.65
C GLU A 63 10.83 -17.97 -5.65
N MET A 64 10.87 -16.66 -5.37
CA MET A 64 12.11 -15.90 -5.27
C MET A 64 13.04 -16.49 -4.19
N HIS A 65 12.50 -16.87 -3.03
CA HIS A 65 13.30 -17.49 -1.97
C HIS A 65 13.94 -18.81 -2.42
N ARG A 66 13.17 -19.68 -3.08
CA ARG A 66 13.69 -20.96 -3.60
C ARG A 66 14.78 -20.73 -4.64
N PHE A 67 14.56 -19.79 -5.56
CA PHE A 67 15.55 -19.42 -6.57
C PHE A 67 16.86 -18.92 -5.93
N LEU A 68 16.76 -17.94 -5.02
CA LEU A 68 17.93 -17.32 -4.39
C LEU A 68 18.75 -18.28 -3.54
N LYS A 69 18.13 -19.31 -2.98
CA LYS A 69 18.82 -20.34 -2.19
C LYS A 69 19.89 -21.07 -3.01
N ASP A 70 19.60 -21.35 -4.27
CA ASP A 70 20.47 -22.13 -5.15
C ASP A 70 21.27 -21.25 -6.14
N PHE A 71 20.90 -19.97 -6.28
CA PHE A 71 21.55 -19.02 -7.16
C PHE A 71 23.02 -18.76 -6.78
N LYS A 72 23.93 -18.90 -7.75
CA LYS A 72 25.38 -18.76 -7.55
C LYS A 72 25.93 -17.39 -7.94
N GLY A 73 25.06 -16.39 -8.12
CA GLY A 73 25.47 -15.05 -8.52
C GLY A 73 25.77 -14.90 -10.01
N ASP A 74 25.29 -15.82 -10.86
CA ASP A 74 25.38 -15.70 -12.32
C ASP A 74 24.32 -14.71 -12.84
N VAL A 75 24.62 -13.41 -12.71
CA VAL A 75 23.73 -12.32 -13.14
C VAL A 75 23.51 -12.32 -14.67
N PRO A 76 24.52 -12.56 -15.53
CA PRO A 76 24.27 -12.71 -16.97
C PRO A 76 23.31 -13.85 -17.32
N GLY A 77 23.37 -14.98 -16.60
CA GLY A 77 22.46 -16.10 -16.79
C GLY A 77 21.00 -15.79 -16.42
N LEU A 78 20.77 -14.86 -15.48
CA LEU A 78 19.45 -14.46 -15.01
C LEU A 78 18.58 -13.81 -16.09
N PHE A 79 19.20 -13.08 -17.03
CA PHE A 79 18.50 -12.35 -18.09
C PHE A 79 18.53 -13.06 -19.44
N ARG A 80 18.92 -14.34 -19.46
CA ARG A 80 18.93 -15.10 -20.70
C ARG A 80 17.48 -15.48 -21.06
N PRO A 81 17.01 -15.18 -22.29
CA PRO A 81 15.70 -15.63 -22.72
C PRO A 81 15.64 -17.16 -22.67
N GLU A 82 14.56 -17.72 -22.12
CA GLU A 82 14.32 -19.16 -22.08
C GLU A 82 14.50 -19.75 -23.50
N GLN A 83 15.35 -20.75 -23.63
CA GLN A 83 15.45 -21.52 -24.87
C GLN A 83 14.18 -22.39 -24.97
N PRO A 84 13.45 -22.36 -26.09
CA PRO A 84 12.34 -23.28 -26.29
C PRO A 84 12.86 -24.72 -26.33
N GLY A 85 12.27 -25.59 -25.52
CA GLY A 85 12.48 -27.04 -25.54
C GLY A 85 11.76 -27.72 -26.70
#